data_AF-A0A957MAH9-F1
#
_entry.id   AF-A0A957MAH9-F1
#
_cell.length_a   1.000
_cell.length_b   1.000
_cell.length_c   1.000
_cell.angle_alpha   90.00
_cell.angle_beta   90.00
_cell.angle_gamma   90.00
#
_symmetry.space_group_name_H-M   'P 1'
#
loop_
_entity.id
_entity.type
_entity.pdbx_description
1 polymer ?
#
loop_
_entity_poly.entity_id
_entity_poly.type
_entity_poly.pdbx_seq_one_letter_code
_entity_poly.pdbx_strand_id
1 'polypeptide(L)'
;LEMLGIPPEDRNQFRIWSDAFVTPDFTPGAEERFIRSMTDFTDYLRVLFAQRRAEPRADLVTALLEAEDAGDRLSEQELFSMVVLLIVAGHETTVGLIGNAALTLMQHPEQMQALRNDPALTPLAVEEILRYEGPVERTITRYVARET
;
A
#
# COMPACT_ATOMS: atom_id res chain seq x y z
N LEU A 1 -7.66 -1.74 0.53
CA LEU A 1 -8.55 -0.78 1.24
C LEU A 1 -9.73 -1.48 1.92
N GLU A 2 -10.42 -2.42 1.27
CA GLU A 2 -11.54 -3.17 1.89
C GLU A 2 -11.11 -4.04 3.07
N MET A 3 -10.02 -4.80 2.93
CA MET A 3 -9.44 -5.56 4.05
C MET A 3 -8.98 -4.68 5.23
N LEU A 4 -8.67 -3.40 4.95
CA LEU A 4 -8.32 -2.41 5.98
C LEU A 4 -9.56 -1.82 6.67
N GLY A 5 -10.77 -2.11 6.20
CA GLY A 5 -12.00 -1.56 6.76
C GLY A 5 -12.29 -0.12 6.32
N ILE A 6 -11.65 0.37 5.25
CA ILE A 6 -11.90 1.72 4.72
C ILE A 6 -13.22 1.72 3.92
N PRO A 7 -14.18 2.62 4.25
CA PRO A 7 -15.43 2.76 3.50
C PRO A 7 -15.19 3.03 2.01
N PRO A 8 -16.01 2.46 1.10
CA PRO A 8 -15.88 2.67 -0.35
C PRO A 8 -15.82 4.14 -0.79
N GLU A 9 -16.63 4.99 -0.16
CA GLU A 9 -16.74 6.43 -0.39
C GLU A 9 -15.43 7.18 -0.11
N ASP A 10 -14.62 6.69 0.83
CA ASP A 10 -13.38 7.35 1.26
C ASP A 10 -12.16 6.91 0.42
N ARG A 11 -12.28 5.86 -0.39
CA ARG A 11 -11.16 5.25 -1.13
C ARG A 11 -10.42 6.25 -2.03
N ASN A 12 -11.14 7.18 -2.65
CA ASN A 12 -10.54 8.22 -3.49
C ASN A 12 -9.66 9.18 -2.69
N GLN A 13 -10.12 9.57 -1.50
CA GLN A 13 -9.35 10.44 -0.61
C GLN A 13 -8.11 9.72 -0.08
N PHE A 14 -8.25 8.44 0.24
CA PHE A 14 -7.13 7.58 0.62
C PHE A 14 -6.06 7.48 -0.46
N ARG A 15 -6.46 7.36 -1.73
CA ARG A 15 -5.53 7.35 -2.86
C ARG A 15 -4.72 8.65 -2.93
N ILE A 16 -5.37 9.80 -2.75
CA ILE A 16 -4.69 11.11 -2.77
C ILE A 16 -3.65 11.20 -1.66
N TRP A 17 -3.99 10.76 -0.44
CA TRP A 17 -3.04 10.74 0.67
C TRP A 17 -1.89 9.74 0.42
N SER A 18 -2.20 8.53 -0.06
CA SER A 18 -1.21 7.51 -0.43
C SER A 18 -0.21 8.02 -1.46
N ASP A 19 -0.70 8.62 -2.56
CA ASP A 19 0.12 9.19 -3.63
C ASP A 19 1.13 10.20 -3.07
N ALA A 20 0.70 11.05 -2.13
CA ALA A 20 1.55 12.06 -1.48
C ALA A 20 2.67 11.44 -0.62
N PHE A 21 2.49 10.23 -0.10
CA PHE A 21 3.49 9.55 0.74
C PHE A 21 4.58 8.84 -0.07
N VAL A 22 4.25 8.41 -1.29
CA VAL A 22 5.12 7.55 -2.11
C VAL A 22 5.76 8.26 -3.29
N THR A 23 5.10 9.31 -3.79
CA THR A 23 5.53 10.01 -5.00
C THR A 23 6.35 11.24 -4.61
N PRO A 24 7.64 11.31 -4.98
CA PRO A 24 8.43 12.51 -4.77
C PRO A 24 7.84 13.70 -5.52
N ASP A 25 7.45 14.75 -4.80
CA ASP A 25 7.02 16.03 -5.36
C ASP A 25 8.10 17.08 -5.12
N PHE A 26 8.63 17.65 -6.21
CA PHE A 26 9.68 18.67 -6.19
C PHE A 26 9.17 20.06 -6.58
N THR A 27 7.86 20.22 -6.73
CA THR A 27 7.26 21.50 -7.11
C THR A 27 7.15 22.45 -5.90
N PRO A 28 7.08 23.77 -6.11
CA PRO A 28 6.91 24.72 -5.00
C PRO A 28 5.69 24.36 -4.12
N GLY A 29 5.86 24.43 -2.80
CA GLY A 29 4.83 24.07 -1.82
C GLY A 29 4.61 22.56 -1.62
N ALA A 30 5.48 21.69 -2.16
CA ALA A 30 5.39 20.24 -1.97
C ALA A 30 5.40 19.84 -0.49
N GLU A 31 6.29 20.45 0.30
CA GLU A 31 6.39 20.19 1.74
C GLU A 31 5.09 20.51 2.48
N GLU A 32 4.48 21.67 2.19
CA GLU A 32 3.19 22.07 2.79
C GLU A 32 2.05 21.12 2.43
N ARG A 33 1.99 20.68 1.16
CA ARG A 33 0.99 19.69 0.70
C ARG A 33 1.19 18.32 1.35
N PHE A 34 2.44 17.89 1.52
CA PHE A 34 2.79 16.66 2.20
C PHE A 34 2.35 16.71 3.67
N ILE A 35 2.74 17.76 4.40
CA ILE A 35 2.36 17.96 5.81
C ILE A 35 0.84 17.98 5.98
N ARG A 36 0.14 18.68 5.09
CA ARG A 36 -1.33 18.71 5.09
C ARG A 36 -1.93 17.33 4.88
N SER A 37 -1.44 16.57 3.89
CA SER A 37 -1.92 15.21 3.61
C SER A 37 -1.68 14.27 4.79
N MET A 38 -0.52 14.35 5.43
CA MET A 38 -0.21 13.60 6.65
C MET A 38 -1.16 13.95 7.82
N THR A 39 -1.47 15.24 7.99
CA THR A 39 -2.36 15.71 9.05
C THR A 39 -3.78 15.22 8.82
N ASP A 40 -4.34 15.47 7.63
CA ASP A 40 -5.70 15.08 7.26
C ASP A 40 -5.89 13.55 7.34
N PHE A 41 -4.87 12.78 6.90
CA PHE A 41 -4.86 11.33 6.99
C PHE A 41 -4.86 10.83 8.45
N THR A 42 -4.03 11.45 9.31
CA THR A 42 -3.96 11.09 10.73
C THR A 42 -5.28 11.38 11.43
N ASP A 43 -5.89 12.54 11.16
CA ASP A 43 -7.19 12.91 11.73
C ASP A 43 -8.30 11.96 11.30
N TYR A 44 -8.31 11.55 10.03
CA TYR A 44 -9.21 10.52 9.55
C TYR A 44 -9.04 9.20 10.31
N LEU A 45 -7.80 8.72 10.43
CA LEU A 45 -7.52 7.46 11.11
C LEU A 45 -7.90 7.51 12.59
N ARG A 46 -7.74 8.66 13.28
CA ARG A 46 -8.23 8.84 14.66
C ARG A 46 -9.73 8.57 14.76
N VAL A 47 -10.51 9.15 13.84
CA VAL A 47 -11.96 8.95 13.79
C VAL A 47 -12.29 7.48 13.49
N LEU A 48 -11.61 6.87 12.52
CA LEU A 48 -11.81 5.46 12.18
C LEU A 48 -11.50 4.54 13.36
N PHE A 49 -10.39 4.78 14.07
CA PHE A 49 -10.00 3.99 15.24
C PHE A 49 -11.01 4.14 16.37
N ALA A 50 -11.49 5.36 16.65
CA ALA A 50 -12.53 5.58 17.65
C ALA A 50 -13.83 4.84 17.29
N GLN A 51 -14.23 4.84 16.02
CA GLN A 51 -15.38 4.07 15.55
C GLN A 51 -15.18 2.56 15.73
N ARG A 52 -14.00 2.02 15.39
CA ARG A 52 -13.71 0.58 15.53
C ARG A 52 -13.55 0.13 16.97
N ARG A 53 -13.10 1.00 17.88
CA ARG A 53 -13.12 0.74 19.33
C ARG A 53 -14.56 0.68 19.87
N ALA A 54 -15.45 1.53 19.39
CA ALA A 54 -16.85 1.54 19.81
C ALA A 54 -17.68 0.41 19.17
N GLU A 55 -17.40 0.09 17.91
CA GLU A 55 -18.07 -0.94 17.12
C GLU A 55 -17.03 -1.76 16.33
N PRO A 56 -16.44 -2.80 16.94
CA PRO A 56 -15.46 -3.67 16.29
C PRO A 56 -16.02 -4.33 15.03
N ARG A 57 -15.17 -4.49 14.00
CA ARG A 57 -15.54 -5.14 12.73
C ARG A 57 -14.52 -6.21 12.34
N ALA A 58 -14.88 -7.10 11.43
CA ALA A 58 -13.95 -8.10 10.90
C ALA A 58 -13.01 -7.47 9.84
N ASP A 59 -12.15 -6.55 10.27
CA ASP A 59 -11.17 -5.86 9.44
C ASP A 59 -9.80 -5.74 10.11
N LEU A 60 -8.78 -5.42 9.30
CA LEU A 60 -7.40 -5.35 9.77
C LEU A 60 -7.18 -4.22 10.78
N VAL A 61 -7.95 -3.13 10.72
CA VAL A 61 -7.85 -2.04 11.71
C VAL A 61 -8.31 -2.52 13.08
N THR A 62 -9.41 -3.27 13.16
CA THR A 62 -9.86 -3.87 14.41
C THR A 62 -8.82 -4.85 14.95
N ALA A 63 -8.25 -5.71 14.10
CA ALA A 63 -7.20 -6.65 14.51
C ALA A 63 -5.94 -5.95 15.03
N LEU A 64 -5.56 -4.80 14.46
CA LEU A 64 -4.43 -4.00 14.94
C LEU A 64 -4.73 -3.30 16.28
N LEU A 65 -5.96 -2.84 16.49
CA LEU A 65 -6.41 -2.27 17.76
C LEU A 65 -6.46 -3.31 18.87
N GLU A 66 -7.01 -4.50 18.61
CA GLU A 66 -7.00 -5.63 19.54
C GLU A 66 -5.57 -6.08 19.88
N ALA A 67 -4.65 -5.93 18.92
CA ALA A 67 -3.25 -6.19 19.18
C ALA A 67 -2.71 -5.19 20.22
N GLU A 68 -2.91 -3.88 20.04
CA GLU A 68 -2.50 -2.83 20.98
C GLU A 68 -2.86 -3.15 22.44
N ASP A 69 -4.11 -3.54 22.70
CA ASP A 69 -4.65 -3.79 24.04
C ASP A 69 -4.04 -4.99 24.77
N ALA A 70 -3.35 -5.91 24.07
CA ALA A 70 -2.84 -7.16 24.63
C ALA A 70 -1.49 -7.05 25.38
N GLY A 71 -0.99 -5.83 25.61
CA GLY A 71 0.03 -5.56 26.63
C GLY A 71 1.50 -5.61 26.20
N ASP A 72 1.80 -5.56 24.90
CA ASP A 72 3.20 -5.44 24.41
C ASP A 72 3.35 -4.62 23.13
N ARG A 73 2.40 -3.72 22.81
CA ARG A 73 2.10 -3.42 21.41
C ARG A 73 1.86 -1.94 21.10
N LEU A 74 2.25 -1.62 19.86
CA LEU A 74 2.23 -0.34 19.13
C LEU A 74 1.55 0.82 19.87
N SER A 75 2.31 1.84 20.24
CA SER A 75 1.77 3.16 20.58
C SER A 75 0.83 3.67 19.47
N GLU A 76 -0.02 4.65 19.79
CA GLU A 76 -0.92 5.25 18.81
C GLU A 76 -0.18 5.67 17.53
N GLN A 77 1.03 6.25 17.69
CA GLN A 77 1.91 6.64 16.58
C GLN A 77 2.39 5.45 15.74
N GLU A 78 2.74 4.34 16.38
CA GLU A 78 3.17 3.12 15.69
C GLU A 78 1.98 2.43 14.99
N LEU A 79 0.77 2.53 15.54
CA LEU A 79 -0.45 2.07 14.90
C LEU A 79 -0.74 2.86 13.61
N PHE A 80 -0.65 4.20 13.64
CA PHE A 80 -0.77 5.02 12.43
C PHE A 80 0.28 4.62 11.40
N SER A 81 1.54 4.46 11.84
CA SER A 81 2.66 4.09 10.97
C SER A 81 2.45 2.71 10.34
N MET A 82 1.89 1.74 11.06
CA MET A 82 1.55 0.42 10.54
C MET A 82 0.45 0.51 9.48
N VAL A 83 -0.60 1.30 9.71
CA VAL A 83 -1.67 1.49 8.72
C VAL A 83 -1.14 2.16 7.45
N VAL A 84 -0.31 3.21 7.57
CA VAL A 84 0.37 3.83 6.42
C VAL A 84 1.21 2.79 5.67
N LEU A 85 2.03 2.02 6.38
CA LEU A 85 2.89 1.00 5.78
C LEU A 85 2.07 -0.03 4.98
N LEU A 86 0.99 -0.54 5.56
CA LEU A 86 0.13 -1.55 4.91
C LEU A 86 -0.57 -1.00 3.66
N ILE A 87 -0.99 0.26 3.69
CA ILE A 87 -1.60 0.93 2.53
C ILE A 87 -0.57 1.11 1.43
N VAL A 88 0.54 1.77 1.75
CA VAL A 88 1.61 2.09 0.79
C VAL A 88 2.21 0.81 0.20
N ALA A 89 2.59 -0.15 1.04
CA ALA A 89 3.28 -1.36 0.59
C ALA A 89 2.36 -2.31 -0.18
N GLY A 90 1.06 -2.38 0.16
CA GLY A 90 0.14 -3.32 -0.44
C GLY A 90 -0.64 -2.79 -1.64
N HIS A 91 -0.99 -1.49 -1.64
CA HIS A 91 -1.84 -0.91 -2.68
C HIS A 91 -1.04 -0.54 -3.92
N GLU A 92 -0.03 0.34 -3.77
CA GLU A 92 0.69 0.92 -4.90
C GLU A 92 1.46 -0.13 -5.69
N THR A 93 2.11 -1.06 -4.99
CA THR A 93 2.88 -2.13 -5.63
C THR A 93 2.00 -3.07 -6.45
N THR A 94 0.85 -3.48 -5.91
CA THR A 94 -0.07 -4.40 -6.59
C THR A 94 -0.73 -3.73 -7.79
N VAL A 95 -1.16 -2.46 -7.64
CA VAL A 95 -1.72 -1.68 -8.75
C VAL A 95 -0.68 -1.50 -9.85
N GLY A 96 0.55 -1.14 -9.48
CA GLY A 96 1.67 -1.02 -10.40
C GLY A 96 1.96 -2.33 -11.15
N LEU A 97 2.00 -3.46 -10.43
CA LEU A 97 2.26 -4.76 -11.04
C LEU A 97 1.17 -5.16 -12.03
N ILE A 98 -0.11 -4.89 -11.73
CA ILE A 98 -1.21 -5.17 -12.66
C ILE A 98 -1.08 -4.30 -13.92
N GLY A 99 -0.74 -3.02 -13.76
CA GLY A 99 -0.48 -2.11 -14.88
C GLY A 99 0.67 -2.61 -15.76
N ASN A 100 1.79 -2.97 -15.13
CA ASN A 100 2.97 -3.53 -15.80
C ASN A 100 2.62 -4.84 -16.51
N ALA A 101 1.94 -5.77 -15.83
CA ALA A 101 1.48 -7.04 -16.41
C ALA A 101 0.64 -6.83 -17.67
N ALA A 102 -0.33 -5.91 -17.63
CA ALA A 102 -1.17 -5.60 -18.78
C ALA A 102 -0.33 -5.06 -19.96
N LEU A 103 0.58 -4.13 -19.69
CA LEU A 103 1.46 -3.57 -20.71
C LEU A 103 2.41 -4.62 -21.29
N THR A 104 3.11 -5.38 -20.44
CA THR A 104 4.05 -6.45 -20.85
C THR A 104 3.34 -7.48 -21.72
N LEU A 105 2.16 -7.97 -21.31
CA LEU A 105 1.44 -8.96 -22.12
C LEU A 105 0.92 -8.39 -23.45
N MET A 106 0.59 -7.10 -23.52
CA MET A 106 0.25 -6.44 -24.80
C MET A 106 1.46 -6.31 -25.73
N GLN A 107 2.66 -6.16 -25.18
CA GLN A 107 3.91 -6.12 -25.94
C GLN A 107 4.41 -7.52 -26.36
N HIS A 108 3.96 -8.57 -25.68
CA HIS A 108 4.30 -9.98 -25.95
C HIS A 108 3.05 -10.82 -26.29
N PRO A 109 2.43 -10.60 -27.47
CA PRO A 109 1.16 -11.21 -27.84
C PRO A 109 1.19 -12.75 -27.86
N GLU A 110 2.33 -13.36 -28.15
CA GLU A 110 2.53 -14.81 -28.09
C GLU A 110 2.39 -15.35 -26.65
N GLN A 111 2.93 -14.64 -25.66
CA GLN A 111 2.82 -15.01 -24.25
C GLN A 111 1.40 -14.78 -23.72
N MET A 112 0.78 -13.67 -24.14
CA MET A 112 -0.64 -13.41 -23.87
C MET A 112 -1.53 -14.52 -24.44
N GLN A 113 -1.24 -15.00 -25.65
CA GLN A 113 -2.01 -16.10 -26.26
C GLN A 113 -1.77 -17.43 -25.54
N ALA A 114 -0.53 -17.72 -25.13
CA ALA A 114 -0.22 -18.90 -24.33
C ALA A 114 -1.00 -18.93 -23.01
N LEU A 115 -1.03 -17.81 -22.28
CA LEU A 115 -1.82 -17.67 -21.03
C LEU A 115 -3.34 -17.80 -21.26
N ARG A 116 -3.86 -17.30 -22.38
CA ARG A 116 -5.28 -17.47 -22.73
C ARG A 116 -5.63 -18.92 -23.06
N ASN A 117 -4.70 -19.65 -23.68
CA ASN A 117 -4.90 -21.05 -24.04
C ASN A 117 -4.74 -21.96 -22.81
N ASP A 118 -3.88 -21.59 -21.86
CA ASP A 118 -3.63 -22.35 -20.64
C ASP A 118 -3.53 -21.43 -19.40
N PRO A 119 -4.66 -21.21 -18.68
CA PRO A 119 -4.66 -20.45 -17.43
C PRO A 119 -3.84 -21.08 -16.30
N ALA A 120 -3.42 -22.34 -16.39
CA ALA A 120 -2.54 -22.94 -15.39
C ALA A 120 -1.14 -22.30 -15.38
N LEU A 121 -0.78 -21.55 -16.43
CA LEU A 121 0.47 -20.79 -16.52
C LEU A 121 0.45 -19.49 -15.70
N THR A 122 -0.70 -19.04 -15.17
CA THR A 122 -0.80 -17.76 -14.45
C THR A 122 0.19 -17.61 -13.30
N PRO A 123 0.42 -18.59 -12.40
CA PRO A 123 1.40 -18.44 -11.33
C PRO A 123 2.82 -18.18 -11.86
N LEU A 124 3.24 -18.90 -12.91
CA LEU A 124 4.55 -18.70 -13.53
C LEU A 124 4.66 -17.34 -14.21
N ALA A 125 3.60 -16.90 -14.89
CA ALA A 125 3.58 -15.59 -15.52
C ALA A 125 3.68 -14.45 -14.50
N VAL A 126 3.03 -14.58 -13.33
CA VAL A 126 3.14 -13.58 -12.27
C VAL A 126 4.59 -13.47 -11.77
N GLU A 127 5.25 -14.59 -11.50
CA GLU A 127 6.67 -14.60 -11.10
C GLU A 127 7.58 -13.99 -12.17
N GLU A 128 7.33 -14.31 -13.44
CA GLU A 128 8.13 -13.77 -14.54
C GLU A 128 7.91 -12.27 -14.75
N ILE A 129 6.68 -11.78 -14.57
CA ILE A 129 6.39 -10.34 -14.63
C ILE A 129 7.03 -9.62 -13.44
N LEU A 130 6.97 -10.19 -12.23
CA LEU A 130 7.67 -9.66 -11.06
C LEU A 130 9.19 -9.52 -11.30
N ARG A 131 9.79 -10.49 -12.00
CA ARG A 131 11.21 -10.48 -12.37
C ARG A 131 11.52 -9.49 -13.50
N TYR A 132 10.64 -9.40 -14.50
CA TYR A 132 10.87 -8.64 -15.72
C TYR A 132 10.53 -7.15 -15.58
N GLU A 133 9.36 -6.83 -15.01
CA GLU A 133 8.80 -5.48 -14.87
C GLU A 133 8.12 -5.34 -13.50
N GLY A 134 8.89 -5.59 -12.43
CA GLY A 134 8.41 -5.45 -11.06
C GLY A 134 8.04 -4.00 -10.71
N PRO A 135 7.04 -3.77 -9.83
CA PRO A 135 6.52 -2.43 -9.53
C PRO A 135 7.43 -1.58 -8.63
N VAL A 136 8.49 -2.16 -8.08
CA VAL A 136 9.41 -1.50 -7.14
C VAL A 136 10.81 -1.47 -7.75
N GLU A 137 11.17 -0.33 -8.33
CA GLU A 137 12.48 -0.14 -8.99
C GLU A 137 13.61 0.21 -8.01
N ARG A 138 13.27 0.61 -6.78
CA ARG A 138 14.23 1.04 -5.75
C ARG A 138 14.19 0.11 -4.56
N THR A 139 15.35 -0.39 -4.15
CA THR A 139 15.49 -1.09 -2.88
C THR A 139 15.45 -0.12 -1.70
N ILE A 140 15.16 -0.63 -0.52
CA ILE A 140 15.20 0.14 0.72
C ILE A 140 16.66 0.50 1.01
N THR A 141 16.94 1.79 1.25
CA THR A 141 18.27 2.28 1.62
C THR A 141 18.85 1.46 2.77
N ARG A 142 20.06 0.92 2.59
CA ARG A 142 20.82 0.24 3.63
C ARG A 142 21.90 1.20 4.14
N TYR A 143 22.02 1.32 5.46
CA TYR A 143 23.05 2.11 6.11
C TYR A 143 24.18 1.20 6.59
N VAL A 144 25.43 1.59 6.33
CA VAL A 144 26.61 0.88 6.81
C VAL A 144 26.69 1.06 8.32
N ALA A 145 26.54 -0.03 9.08
CA ALA A 145 26.53 0.03 10.54
C ALA A 145 27.93 0.22 11.15
N ARG A 146 28.99 -0.12 10.41
CA ARG A 146 30.40 0.01 10.78
C ARG A 146 31.26 -0.09 9.52
N GLU A 147 32.42 0.56 9.52
CA GLU A 147 33.38 0.45 8.41
C GLU A 147 33.73 -1.03 8.14
N THR A 148 33.73 -1.41 6.86
CA THR A 148 34.06 -2.75 6.36
C THR A 148 35.43 -2.76 5.72
#